data_AF-A0A848CUV7-F1
#
_entry.id   AF-A0A848CUV7-F1
#
_cell.length_a   1.000
_cell.length_b   1.000
_cell.length_c   1.000
_cell.angle_alpha   90.00
_cell.angle_beta   90.00
_cell.angle_gamma   90.00
#
_symmetry.space_group_name_H-M   'P 1'
#
loop_
_entity.id
_entity.type
_entity.pdbx_description
1 polymer ?
#
loop_
_entity_poly.entity_id
_entity_poly.type
_entity_poly.pdbx_seq_one_letter_code
_entity_poly.pdbx_strand_id
1 'polypeptide(L)' 'MNLFSYDDEGNLVQKIEKNGDAWKYEYDGNGSMSKVIRPDNTEVTFKYDSLGRRIEKSSNKKQ' A
#
# COMPACT_ATOMS: atom_id res chain seq x y z
N MET A 1 0.62 6.26 20.05
CA MET A 1 0.84 7.31 19.03
C MET A 1 0.65 6.68 17.67
N ASN A 2 0.25 7.43 16.64
CA ASN A 2 0.30 6.89 15.27
C ASN A 2 1.72 7.08 14.73
N LEU A 3 2.27 6.09 14.04
CA LEU A 3 3.56 6.19 13.34
C LEU A 3 3.31 6.21 11.83
N PHE A 4 3.98 7.12 11.14
CA PHE A 4 3.95 7.22 9.69
C PHE A 4 5.40 7.22 9.19
N SER A 5 5.69 6.39 8.20
CA SER A 5 6.98 6.31 7.54
C SER A 5 6.80 6.61 6.06
N TYR A 6 7.73 7.38 5.50
CA TYR A 6 7.71 7.81 4.11
C TYR A 6 9.01 7.37 3.41
N ASP A 7 8.93 7.15 2.10
CA ASP A 7 10.14 7.03 1.26
C ASP A 7 10.74 8.41 0.93
N ASP A 8 11.85 8.41 0.18
CA ASP A 8 12.57 9.63 -0.22
C ASP A 8 11.74 10.53 -1.17
N GLU A 9 10.73 9.97 -1.84
CA GLU A 9 9.80 10.70 -2.71
C GLU A 9 8.60 11.26 -1.93
N GLY A 10 8.51 10.98 -0.63
CA GLY A 10 7.45 11.45 0.25
C GLY A 10 6.18 10.59 0.19
N ASN A 11 6.23 9.40 -0.41
CA ASN A 11 5.10 8.47 -0.40
C ASN A 11 5.03 7.72 0.93
N LEU A 12 3.81 7.53 1.45
CA LEU A 12 3.59 6.82 2.71
C LEU A 12 3.84 5.32 2.54
N VAL A 13 4.92 4.77 3.09
CA VAL A 13 5.25 3.34 2.98
C VAL A 13 4.78 2.51 4.18
N GLN A 14 4.53 3.15 5.34
CA GLN A 14 4.02 2.47 6.52
C GLN A 14 3.14 3.39 7.37
N LYS A 15 2.04 2.83 7.87
CA LYS A 15 1.20 3.45 8.90
C LYS A 15 1.00 2.45 10.04
N ILE A 16 1.28 2.87 11.27
CA ILE A 16 0.95 2.09 12.48
C ILE A 16 0.01 2.92 13.33
N GLU A 17 -1.15 2.37 13.67
CA GLU A 17 -2.13 3.04 14.54
C GLU A 17 -1.90 2.73 16.02
N LYS A 18 -2.55 3.49 16.90
CA LYS A 18 -2.38 3.35 18.37
C LYS A 18 -2.74 1.96 18.89
N ASN A 19 -3.62 1.24 18.18
CA ASN A 19 -4.06 -0.11 18.53
C ASN A 19 -3.08 -1.20 18.04
N GLY A 20 -1.98 -0.82 17.37
CA GLY A 20 -0.99 -1.75 16.81
C GLY A 20 -1.30 -2.21 15.38
N ASP A 21 -2.44 -1.82 14.81
CA ASP A 21 -2.74 -2.12 13.41
C ASP A 21 -1.71 -1.47 12.49
N ALA A 22 -1.18 -2.25 11.56
CA ALA A 22 -0.14 -1.82 10.64
C ALA A 22 -0.57 -1.99 9.18
N TRP A 23 -0.35 -0.94 8.41
CA TRP A 23 -0.43 -0.95 6.96
C TRP A 23 0.96 -0.77 6.37
N LYS A 24 1.22 -1.50 5.28
CA LYS A 24 2.41 -1.28 4.44
C LYS A 24 1.95 -1.00 3.03
N TYR A 25 2.61 -0.06 2.37
CA TYR A 25 2.28 0.35 1.02
C TYR A 25 3.52 0.22 0.13
N GLU A 26 3.32 -0.19 -1.11
CA GLU A 26 4.34 -0.19 -2.15
C GLU A 26 3.83 0.61 -3.34
N TYR A 27 4.75 1.31 -3.99
CA TYR A 27 4.50 2.15 -5.15
C TYR A 27 5.31 1.61 -6.34
N ASP A 28 4.79 1.77 -7.56
CA ASP A 28 5.54 1.52 -8.78
C ASP A 28 6.41 2.73 -9.15
N GLY A 29 7.25 2.57 -10.18
CA GLY A 29 8.15 3.64 -10.64
C GLY A 29 7.46 4.88 -11.23
N ASN A 30 6.13 4.86 -11.38
CA ASN A 30 5.34 6.04 -11.75
C ASN A 30 4.70 6.72 -10.53
N GLY A 31 5.05 6.30 -9.31
CA GLY A 31 4.48 6.82 -8.06
C GLY A 31 3.05 6.33 -7.80
N SER A 32 2.55 5.33 -8.55
CA SER A 32 1.21 4.78 -8.34
C SER A 32 1.26 3.63 -7.33
N MET A 33 0.34 3.62 -6.36
CA MET A 33 0.31 2.57 -5.33
C MET A 33 0.02 1.20 -5.96
N SER A 34 1.00 0.32 -5.96
CA SER A 34 0.96 -1.01 -6.58
C SER A 34 0.51 -2.09 -5.60
N LYS A 35 0.73 -1.89 -4.29
CA LYS A 35 0.32 -2.85 -3.25
C LYS A 35 0.00 -2.16 -1.91
N VAL A 36 -0.93 -2.75 -1.17
CA VAL A 36 -1.11 -2.52 0.27
C VAL A 36 -1.25 -3.83 1.02
N ILE A 37 -0.54 -3.97 2.13
CA ILE A 37 -0.73 -5.03 3.12
C ILE A 37 -1.51 -4.42 4.29
N ARG A 38 -2.64 -5.03 4.62
CA ARG A 38 -3.54 -4.61 5.70
C ARG A 38 -3.19 -5.29 7.03
N PRO A 39 -3.72 -4.79 8.16
CA PRO A 39 -3.47 -5.38 9.49
C PRO A 39 -3.92 -6.84 9.60
N ASP A 40 -4.93 -7.25 8.84
CA ASP A 40 -5.44 -8.63 8.77
C ASP A 40 -4.61 -9.55 7.86
N ASN A 41 -3.41 -9.13 7.46
CA ASN A 41 -2.52 -9.76 6.49
C ASN A 41 -3.14 -9.95 5.09
N THR A 42 -4.23 -9.23 4.77
CA THR A 42 -4.73 -9.17 3.41
C THR A 42 -3.81 -8.30 2.56
N GLU A 43 -3.24 -8.90 1.52
CA GLU A 43 -2.49 -8.23 0.47
C GLU A 43 -3.46 -7.80 -0.63
N VAL A 44 -3.42 -6.52 -1.01
CA VAL A 44 -4.21 -5.98 -2.12
C VAL A 44 -3.25 -5.37 -3.13
N THR A 45 -3.31 -5.81 -4.39
CA THR A 45 -2.50 -5.28 -5.48
C THR A 45 -3.35 -4.47 -6.45
N PHE A 46 -2.70 -3.55 -7.15
CA PHE A 46 -3.30 -2.70 -8.16
C PHE A 46 -2.43 -2.66 -9.40
N LYS A 47 -3.06 -2.64 -10.58
CA LYS A 47 -2.38 -2.38 -11.86
C LYS A 47 -2.99 -1.16 -12.53
N TYR A 48 -2.13 -0.43 -13.22
CA TYR A 48 -2.47 0.79 -13.93
C TYR A 48 -2.07 0.65 -15.40
N ASP A 49 -2.82 1.32 -16.28
CA ASP A 49 -2.37 1.53 -17.66
C ASP A 49 -1.42 2.74 -17.77
N SER A 50 -0.93 3.02 -18.97
CA SER A 50 0.00 4.12 -19.23
C SER A 50 -0.57 5.52 -19.00
N LEU A 51 -1.88 5.66 -18.84
CA LEU A 51 -2.55 6.92 -18.50
C LEU A 51 -2.79 7.06 -16.99
N GLY A 52 -2.23 6.15 -16.18
CA GLY A 52 -2.42 6.12 -14.73
C GLY A 52 -3.81 5.66 -14.30
N ARG A 53 -4.60 5.07 -15.20
CA ARG A 53 -5.94 4.58 -14.85
C ARG A 53 -5.80 3.19 -14.26
N ARG A 54 -6.41 2.97 -13.09
CA ARG A 54 -6.42 1.64 -12.46
C ARG A 54 -7.28 0.68 -13.28
N ILE A 55 -6.66 -0.40 -13.76
CA ILE A 55 -7.31 -1.43 -14.58
C ILE A 55 -7.52 -2.75 -13.83
N GLU A 56 -6.82 -2.96 -12.71
CA GLU A 56 -6.96 -4.19 -11.91
C GLU A 56 -6.90 -3.90 -10.41
N LYS A 57 -7.65 -4.68 -9.65
CA LYS A 57 -7.53 -4.79 -8.19
C LYS A 57 -7.68 -6.27 -7.82
N SER A 58 -6.68 -6.82 -7.13
CA SER A 58 -6.73 -8.18 -6.61
C SER A 58 -6.53 -8.16 -5.10
N SER A 59 -7.13 -9.10 -4.38
CA SER A 59 -6.99 -9.22 -2.93
C SER A 59 -6.71 -10.67 -2.57
N ASN A 60 -5.63 -10.91 -1.84
CA ASN A 60 -5.21 -12.23 -1.37
C ASN A 60 -4.99 -12.17 0.14
N LYS A 61 -5.75 -12.95 0.90
CA LYS A 61 -5.55 -13.08 2.33
C LYS A 61 -4.45 -14.11 2.56
N LYS A 62 -3.29 -13.66 3.04
CA LYS A 62 -2.24 -14.61 3.47
C LYS A 62 -2.77 -15.36 4.69
N GLN A 63 -2.85 -16.69 4.56
CA GLN A 63 -3.28 -17.61 5.62
C GLN A 63 -2.20 -17.75 6.69
#